data_AF-A0A9Q3PZW6-F1
#
_entry.id   AF-A0A9Q3PZW6-F1
#
_cell.length_a   1.000
_cell.length_b   1.000
_cell.length_c   1.000
_cell.angle_alpha   90.00
_cell.angle_beta   90.00
_cell.angle_gamma   90.00
#
_symmetry.space_group_name_H-M   'P 1'
#
loop_
_entity.id
_entity.type
_entity.pdbx_description
1 polymer ?
#
loop_
_entity_poly.entity_id
_entity_poly.type
_entity_poly.pdbx_seq_one_letter_code
_entity_poly.pdbx_strand_id
1 'polypeptide(L)'
;MRHELIYVLYTYNNAFTSDNEPLGAIKGHEVDITLNIDRPYPPVPRRPSYPASSRAREALEKHIQELIQIGVQRNVGHNEEV
;
A
#
# COMPACT_ATOMS: atom_id res chain seq x y z
N MET A 1 8.25 31.37 18.47
CA MET A 1 7.60 30.05 18.55
C MET A 1 6.45 29.83 17.55
N ARG A 2 5.24 30.39 17.71
CA ARG A 2 4.11 30.03 16.81
C ARG A 2 4.33 30.40 15.34
N HIS A 3 4.98 31.53 15.07
CA HIS A 3 5.35 31.97 13.72
C HIS A 3 6.43 31.09 13.08
N GLU A 4 7.43 30.67 13.86
CA GLU A 4 8.51 29.81 13.37
C GLU A 4 7.99 28.43 12.98
N LEU A 5 7.07 27.87 13.77
CA LEU A 5 6.43 26.59 13.44
C LEU A 5 5.64 26.68 12.13
N ILE A 6 4.84 27.73 11.95
CA ILE A 6 4.07 27.93 10.72
C ILE A 6 5.02 28.10 9.52
N TYR A 7 6.11 28.84 9.70
CA TYR A 7 7.14 29.00 8.68
C TYR A 7 7.72 27.64 8.26
N VAL A 8 8.14 26.80 9.21
CA VAL A 8 8.68 25.46 8.92
C VAL A 8 7.65 24.57 8.21
N LEU A 9 6.41 24.51 8.70
CA LEU A 9 5.36 23.69 8.09
C LEU A 9 5.02 24.15 6.67
N TYR A 10 5.07 25.45 6.41
CA TYR A 10 4.83 26.00 5.08
C TYR A 10 6.01 25.75 4.14
N THR A 11 7.25 26.01 4.60
CA THR A 11 8.48 25.84 3.80
C THR A 11 8.74 24.39 3.43
N TYR A 12 8.44 23.45 4.32
CA TYR A 12 8.66 22.02 4.12
C TYR A 12 7.36 21.23 3.98
N ASN A 13 6.29 21.83 3.46
CA ASN A 13 4.97 21.20 3.38
C ASN A 13 5.01 19.80 2.74
N ASN A 14 5.80 19.62 1.67
CA ASN A 14 5.96 18.36 0.95
C ASN A 14 6.71 17.26 1.75
N ALA A 15 7.38 17.62 2.85
CA ALA A 15 8.02 16.66 3.75
C ALA A 15 7.02 16.04 4.74
N PHE A 16 5.80 16.56 4.82
CA PHE A 16 4.74 16.07 5.69
C PHE A 16 3.64 15.42 4.85
N THR A 17 3.11 14.30 5.34
CA THR A 17 1.92 13.69 4.74
C THR A 17 0.70 14.54 5.02
N SER A 18 -0.21 14.64 4.06
CA SER A 18 -1.53 15.25 4.25
C SER A 18 -2.62 14.34 3.68
N ASP A 19 -3.88 14.60 4.03
CA ASP A 19 -5.01 13.82 3.50
C ASP A 19 -5.15 13.96 1.98
N ASN A 20 -4.63 15.06 1.40
CA ASN A 20 -4.67 15.33 -0.04
C ASN A 20 -3.46 14.73 -0.79
N GLU A 21 -2.36 14.50 -0.08
CA GLU A 21 -1.10 13.95 -0.60
C GLU A 21 -0.66 12.78 0.29
N PRO A 22 -1.41 11.66 0.25
CA PRO A 22 -1.05 10.47 1.01
C PRO A 22 0.24 9.86 0.46
N LEU A 23 1.02 9.24 1.35
CA LEU A 23 2.19 8.44 0.98
C LEU A 23 1.79 7.30 0.04
N GLY A 24 2.00 7.53 -1.26
CA GLY A 24 1.81 6.53 -2.31
C GLY A 24 3.06 5.68 -2.55
N ALA A 25 3.08 4.94 -3.65
CA ALA A 25 4.27 4.21 -4.08
C ALA A 25 5.42 5.18 -4.43
N ILE A 26 6.48 5.18 -3.61
CA ILE A 26 7.68 6.00 -3.86
C ILE A 26 8.51 5.33 -4.95
N LYS A 27 8.63 6.00 -6.10
CA LYS A 27 9.44 5.54 -7.24
C LYS A 27 10.92 5.55 -6.87
N GLY A 28 11.67 4.51 -7.28
CA GLY A 28 13.11 4.37 -7.00
C GLY A 28 13.43 3.69 -5.68
N HIS A 29 12.42 3.19 -4.97
CA HIS A 29 12.56 2.37 -3.75
C HIS A 29 11.98 0.97 -3.93
N GLU A 30 11.95 0.49 -5.17
CA GLU A 30 11.54 -0.88 -5.49
C GLU A 30 12.53 -1.87 -4.87
N VAL A 31 12.01 -2.94 -4.27
CA VAL A 31 12.81 -4.00 -3.66
C VAL A 31 12.72 -5.24 -4.53
N ASP A 32 13.87 -5.74 -4.96
CA ASP A 32 13.97 -7.05 -5.58
C ASP A 32 14.09 -8.14 -4.50
N ILE A 33 13.13 -9.07 -4.48
CA ILE A 33 13.08 -10.16 -3.50
C ILE A 33 13.43 -11.46 -4.23
N THR A 34 14.68 -11.91 -4.06
CA THR A 34 15.13 -13.20 -4.59
C THR A 34 14.81 -14.32 -3.61
N LEU A 35 14.14 -15.38 -4.10
CA LEU A 35 13.87 -16.58 -3.32
C LEU A 35 15.07 -17.53 -3.38
N ASN A 36 15.43 -18.14 -2.25
CA ASN A 36 16.53 -19.11 -2.15
C ASN A 36 16.14 -20.53 -2.61
N ILE A 37 15.12 -20.65 -3.45
CA ILE A 37 14.44 -21.91 -3.77
C ILE A 37 13.98 -21.91 -5.23
N ASP A 38 13.98 -23.07 -5.90
CA ASP A 38 13.61 -23.24 -7.32
C ASP A 38 12.13 -23.58 -7.57
N ARG A 39 11.53 -22.97 -8.61
CA ARG A 39 10.11 -23.10 -9.01
C ARG A 39 9.52 -24.53 -8.82
N PRO A 40 8.23 -24.66 -8.44
CA PRO A 40 7.20 -23.62 -8.50
C PRO A 40 7.01 -22.85 -7.18
N TYR A 41 7.13 -21.52 -7.25
CA TYR A 41 6.85 -20.62 -6.14
C TYR A 41 6.09 -19.37 -6.58
N PRO A 42 5.34 -18.76 -5.65
CA PRO A 42 4.90 -19.35 -4.37
C PRO A 42 3.85 -20.45 -4.63
N PRO A 43 3.67 -21.43 -3.73
CA PRO A 43 2.53 -22.34 -3.85
C PRO A 43 1.25 -21.51 -3.79
N VAL A 44 0.33 -21.72 -4.74
CA VAL A 44 -1.02 -21.14 -4.69
C VAL A 44 -1.57 -21.31 -3.27
N PRO A 45 -2.15 -20.27 -2.64
CA PRO A 45 -2.73 -20.37 -1.31
C PRO A 45 -3.67 -21.58 -1.27
N ARG A 46 -3.27 -22.63 -0.55
CA ARG A 46 -4.01 -23.91 -0.55
C ARG A 46 -5.37 -23.80 0.14
N ARG A 47 -5.65 -22.67 0.79
CA ARG A 47 -6.85 -22.43 1.57
C ARG A 47 -7.49 -21.12 1.13
N PRO A 48 -8.82 -21.06 1.07
CA PRO A 48 -9.51 -19.80 0.88
C PRO A 48 -9.17 -18.85 2.03
N SER A 49 -9.23 -17.55 1.77
CA SER A 49 -9.15 -16.53 2.81
C SER A 49 -10.18 -16.81 3.90
N TYR A 50 -9.78 -16.62 5.16
CA TYR A 50 -10.70 -16.80 6.27
C TYR A 50 -11.93 -15.90 6.12
N PRO A 51 -13.12 -16.37 6.50
CA PRO A 51 -14.33 -15.58 6.39
C PRO A 51 -14.23 -14.38 7.36
N ALA A 52 -14.37 -13.18 6.80
CA ALA A 52 -14.53 -11.95 7.57
C ALA A 52 -16.02 -11.69 7.84
N SER A 53 -16.34 -11.05 8.97
CA SER A 53 -17.71 -10.58 9.25
C SER A 53 -18.13 -9.50 8.25
N SER A 54 -19.44 -9.30 8.05
CA SER A 54 -19.96 -8.25 7.16
C SER A 54 -19.41 -6.87 7.51
N ARG A 55 -19.46 -6.51 8.79
CA ARG A 55 -18.90 -5.26 9.32
C ARG A 55 -17.40 -5.12 9.04
N ALA A 56 -16.64 -6.21 9.20
CA ALA A 56 -15.20 -6.18 8.92
C ALA A 56 -14.93 -6.01 7.43
N ARG A 57 -15.70 -6.67 6.56
CA ARG A 57 -15.58 -6.52 5.10
C ARG A 57 -15.83 -5.08 4.65
N GLU A 58 -16.91 -4.46 5.12
CA GLU A 58 -17.24 -3.08 4.76
C GLU A 58 -16.14 -2.08 5.19
N ALA A 59 -15.59 -2.25 6.39
CA ALA A 59 -14.50 -1.40 6.86
C ALA A 59 -13.20 -1.62 6.07
N LEU A 60 -12.86 -2.88 5.76
CA LEU A 60 -11.68 -3.23 4.99
C LEU A 60 -11.78 -2.77 3.53
N GLU A 61 -12.95 -2.90 2.91
CA GLU A 61 -13.18 -2.49 1.52
C GLU A 61 -12.80 -1.01 1.32
N LYS A 62 -13.21 -0.13 2.24
CA LYS A 62 -12.86 1.29 2.19
C LYS A 62 -11.34 1.49 2.11
N HIS A 63 -10.60 0.84 3.00
CA HIS A 63 -9.14 0.97 3.06
C HIS A 63 -8.43 0.33 1.86
N ILE A 64 -8.94 -0.80 1.36
CA ILE A 64 -8.40 -1.43 0.16
C ILE A 64 -8.55 -0.49 -1.04
N GLN A 65 -9.71 0.14 -1.21
CA GLN A 65 -9.93 1.11 -2.30
C GLN A 65 -8.99 2.32 -2.19
N GLU A 66 -8.78 2.85 -0.97
CA GLU A 66 -7.81 3.92 -0.72
C GLU A 66 -6.40 3.50 -1.15
N LEU A 67 -5.95 2.30 -0.78
CA LEU A 67 -4.63 1.77 -1.12
C LEU A 67 -4.44 1.54 -2.63
N ILE A 68 -5.50 1.14 -3.33
CA ILE A 68 -5.49 1.00 -4.80
C ILE A 68 -5.36 2.39 -5.45
N GLN A 69 -6.12 3.38 -4.97
CA GLN A 69 -6.11 4.73 -5.53
C GLN A 69 -4.73 5.41 -5.42
N ILE A 70 -4.01 5.19 -4.33
CA ILE A 70 -2.65 5.74 -4.12
C ILE A 70 -1.54 4.89 -4.75
N GLY A 71 -1.90 3.82 -5.47
CA GLY A 71 -0.96 2.95 -6.18
C GLY A 71 -0.10 2.05 -5.30
N VAL A 72 -0.47 1.89 -4.01
CA VAL A 72 0.22 0.97 -3.08
C VAL A 72 -0.23 -0.47 -3.31
N GLN A 73 -1.50 -0.69 -3.66
CA GLN A 73 -2.03 -1.99 -4.06
C GLN A 73 -2.49 -1.98 -5.52
N ARG A 74 -2.44 -3.14 -6.18
CA ARG A 74 -3.01 -3.36 -7.51
C ARG A 74 -3.62 -4.75 -7.61
N ASN A 75 -4.56 -4.90 -8.54
CA ASN A 75 -5.08 -6.21 -8.89
C ASN A 75 -4.02 -6.98 -9.70
N VAL A 76 -3.81 -8.24 -9.33
CA VAL A 76 -2.91 -9.18 -10.01
C VAL A 76 -3.77 -10.30 -10.58
N GLY A 77 -3.62 -10.57 -11.87
CA GLY A 77 -4.37 -11.62 -12.56
C GLY A 77 -3.89 -13.02 -12.16
N HIS A 78 -4.77 -14.03 -12.26
CA HIS A 78 -4.41 -15.42 -11.97
C HIS A 78 -3.25 -15.96 -12.83
N ASN A 79 -3.04 -15.38 -14.01
CA ASN A 79 -2.03 -15.79 -14.98
C ASN A 79 -0.81 -14.84 -15.02
N GLU A 80 -0.76 -13.84 -14.14
CA GLU A 80 0.37 -12.93 -14.08
C GLU A 80 1.50 -13.62 -13.31
N GLU A 81 2.59 -13.98 -14.00
CA GLU A 81 3.83 -14.40 -13.32
C GLU A 81 4.42 -13.16 -12.64
N VAL A 82 4.42 -13.16 -11.31
CA VAL A 82 5.07 -12.15 -10.45
C VAL A 82 6.43 -12.66 -10.01
#